data_AF-W7WCU6-F1
#
_entry.id   AF-W7WCU6-F1
#
_cell.length_a   1.000
_cell.length_b   1.000
_cell.length_c   1.000
_cell.angle_alpha   90.00
_cell.angle_beta   90.00
_cell.angle_gamma   90.00
#
_symmetry.space_group_name_H-M   'P 1'
#
loop_
_entity.id
_entity.type
_entity.pdbx_description
1 polymer ?
#
loop_
_entity_poly.entity_id
_entity_poly.type
_entity_poly.pdbx_seq_one_letter_code
_entity_poly.pdbx_strand_id
1 'polypeptide(L)'
;MNRTLMQRLKGLPGATGNSPRGRKARKPEQRACLTLEEFERWLALEVGERYHHSEHRGLFRSTPFAAWQSLVEQRAPRQLAPGHDEAMKLLINFMPLAHRSIQADGLTIFYIRYWNPVFVVWREQRQRVRVRYHPEDLSRIFVSADGRNYVQANYADLRRPRITLWEQRAAVRALRAAHVPRVSEEHVFRAIGSQRQIVEQAERSARRARRNSKAPPAAPSTELQTRDSGQPTEVDYSKPVTPYAVEIWK
;
A
#
# COMPACT_ATOMS: atom_id res chain seq x y z
N MET A 1 30.58 -9.27 0.89
CA MET A 1 29.29 -9.59 0.24
C MET A 1 28.18 -8.71 0.85
N ASN A 2 27.51 -7.88 0.04
CA ASN A 2 26.31 -7.06 0.37
C ASN A 2 26.35 -6.12 1.59
N ARG A 3 27.52 -5.68 2.07
CA ARG A 3 27.60 -4.72 3.19
C ARG A 3 27.26 -3.28 2.80
N THR A 4 27.45 -2.86 1.55
CA THR A 4 27.44 -1.43 1.17
C THR A 4 26.04 -0.80 1.17
N LEU A 5 25.06 -1.40 0.49
CA LEU A 5 23.71 -0.82 0.40
C LEU A 5 23.00 -0.81 1.76
N MET A 6 23.06 -1.93 2.51
CA MET A 6 22.45 -1.99 3.83
C MET A 6 23.12 -1.09 4.86
N GLN A 7 24.43 -0.83 4.74
CA GLN A 7 25.10 0.17 5.57
C GLN A 7 24.58 1.58 5.28
N ARG A 8 24.39 1.93 4.00
CA ARG A 8 23.86 3.25 3.60
C ARG A 8 22.40 3.42 4.00
N LEU A 9 21.57 2.40 3.83
CA LEU A 9 20.19 2.38 4.34
C LEU A 9 20.12 2.60 5.85
N LYS A 10 21.02 1.98 6.62
CA LYS A 10 21.13 2.20 8.08
C LYS A 10 21.63 3.60 8.46
N GLY A 11 22.23 4.32 7.53
CA GLY A 11 22.65 5.71 7.70
C GLY A 11 21.50 6.70 7.59
N LEU A 12 20.37 6.29 7.01
CA LEU A 12 19.24 7.18 6.81
C LEU A 12 18.57 7.60 8.13
N PRO A 13 18.03 8.82 8.17
CA PRO A 13 17.18 9.29 9.26
C PRO A 13 15.93 8.39 9.34
N GLY A 14 15.57 7.97 10.56
CA GLY A 14 14.47 7.01 10.79
C GLY A 14 14.82 5.53 10.58
N ALA A 15 16.05 5.18 10.19
CA ALA A 15 16.44 3.77 10.05
C ALA A 15 16.39 3.01 11.39
N THR A 16 15.86 1.78 11.36
CA THR A 16 15.76 0.91 12.55
C THR A 16 17.05 0.12 12.78
N GLY A 17 17.36 -0.19 14.05
CA GLY A 17 18.51 -1.02 14.39
C GLY A 17 18.32 -2.49 14.03
N ASN A 18 19.42 -3.18 13.69
CA ASN A 18 19.42 -4.62 13.37
C ASN A 18 19.39 -5.54 14.61
N SER A 19 19.36 -4.99 15.83
CA SER A 19 19.32 -5.76 17.07
C SER A 19 18.29 -5.17 18.05
N PRO A 20 17.74 -5.97 18.98
CA PRO A 20 16.82 -5.46 20.01
C PRO A 20 17.40 -4.28 20.78
N ARG A 21 18.69 -4.33 21.14
CA ARG A 21 19.41 -3.23 21.80
C ARG A 21 19.56 -1.99 20.90
N GLY A 22 19.90 -2.19 19.63
CA GLY A 22 20.00 -1.10 18.66
C GLY A 22 18.65 -0.43 18.35
N ARG A 23 17.54 -1.18 18.40
CA ARG A 23 16.18 -0.63 18.28
C ARG A 23 15.77 0.20 19.50
N LYS A 24 16.19 -0.17 20.71
CA LYS A 24 15.94 0.63 21.93
C LYS A 24 16.78 1.92 21.98
N ALA A 25 18.01 1.88 21.47
CA ALA A 25 18.93 3.01 21.52
C ALA A 25 18.63 4.09 20.45
N ARG A 26 18.01 3.70 19.34
CA ARG A 26 17.61 4.62 18.27
C ARG A 26 16.15 5.01 18.48
N LYS A 27 15.82 6.28 18.24
CA LYS A 27 14.44 6.79 18.21
C LYS A 27 14.02 7.02 16.75
N PRO A 28 13.75 5.96 15.97
CA PRO A 28 13.47 6.08 14.55
C PRO A 28 12.25 6.96 14.27
N GLU A 29 11.23 6.91 15.13
CA GLU A 29 10.00 7.72 15.00
C GLU A 29 10.31 9.22 15.09
N GLN A 30 11.29 9.62 15.91
CA GLN A 30 11.70 11.02 16.06
C GLN A 30 12.61 11.51 14.93
N ARG A 31 13.22 10.58 14.18
CA ARG A 31 14.18 10.90 13.12
C ARG A 31 13.61 10.60 11.74
N ALA A 32 12.46 9.95 11.61
CA ALA A 32 11.84 9.67 10.33
C ALA A 32 11.38 10.99 9.70
N CYS A 33 12.10 11.44 8.68
CA CYS A 33 11.83 12.71 7.99
C CYS A 33 11.60 12.54 6.48
N LEU A 34 11.79 11.33 5.94
CA LEU A 34 11.55 11.03 4.54
C LEU A 34 10.14 10.50 4.36
N THR A 35 9.42 11.05 3.40
CA THR A 35 8.24 10.42 2.80
C THR A 35 8.63 9.16 2.03
N LEU A 36 7.65 8.31 1.69
CA LEU A 36 7.90 7.12 0.88
C LEU A 36 8.49 7.50 -0.50
N GLU A 37 7.95 8.54 -1.14
CA GLU A 37 8.39 9.01 -2.45
C GLU A 37 9.85 9.54 -2.41
N GLU A 38 10.20 10.32 -1.39
CA GLU A 38 11.58 10.80 -1.21
C GLU A 38 12.56 9.65 -0.98
N PHE A 39 12.14 8.65 -0.19
CA PHE A 39 12.94 7.45 0.03
C PHE A 39 13.12 6.63 -1.26
N GLU A 40 12.06 6.46 -2.07
CA GLU A 40 12.12 5.77 -3.36
C GLU A 40 13.10 6.48 -4.31
N ARG A 41 13.02 7.81 -4.40
CA ARG A 41 13.96 8.60 -5.20
C ARG A 41 15.40 8.46 -4.71
N TRP A 42 15.61 8.54 -3.40
CA TRP A 42 16.93 8.34 -2.81
C TRP A 42 17.48 6.93 -3.13
N LEU A 43 16.63 5.90 -3.01
CA LEU A 43 17.01 4.51 -3.28
C LEU A 43 17.36 4.30 -4.76
N ALA A 44 16.62 4.90 -5.67
CA ALA A 44 16.90 4.84 -7.11
C ALA A 44 18.28 5.43 -7.44
N LEU A 45 18.64 6.59 -6.86
CA LEU A 45 19.96 7.19 -7.01
C LEU A 45 21.06 6.32 -6.37
N GLU A 46 20.79 5.77 -5.19
CA GLU A 46 21.74 4.95 -4.47
C GLU A 46 22.08 3.66 -5.24
N VAL A 47 21.06 3.00 -5.82
CA VAL A 47 21.25 1.79 -6.60
C VAL A 47 21.76 2.11 -8.01
N GLY A 48 21.06 2.96 -8.76
CA GLY A 48 21.35 3.24 -10.17
C GLY A 48 22.65 4.02 -10.37
N GLU A 49 22.83 5.12 -9.64
CA GLU A 49 23.99 5.98 -9.84
C GLU A 49 25.20 5.50 -9.05
N ARG A 50 25.04 5.24 -7.75
CA ARG A 50 26.20 4.95 -6.89
C ARG A 50 26.63 3.49 -6.96
N TYR A 51 25.72 2.55 -6.68
CA TYR A 51 26.10 1.13 -6.55
C TYR A 51 26.57 0.52 -7.87
N HIS A 52 25.86 0.80 -8.98
CA HIS A 52 26.19 0.24 -10.29
C HIS A 52 27.44 0.85 -10.94
N HIS A 53 27.84 2.06 -10.55
CA HIS A 53 29.04 2.73 -11.08
C HIS A 53 30.24 2.75 -10.13
N SER A 54 30.11 2.16 -8.93
CA SER A 54 31.27 1.97 -8.05
C SER A 54 32.00 0.66 -8.39
N GLU A 55 33.30 0.59 -8.11
CA GLU A 55 34.08 -0.64 -8.27
C GLU A 55 33.72 -1.70 -7.24
N HIS A 56 33.63 -2.97 -7.67
CA HIS A 56 33.35 -4.09 -6.77
C HIS A 56 34.52 -5.07 -6.78
N ARG A 57 35.05 -5.39 -5.58
CA ARG A 57 36.12 -6.39 -5.43
C ARG A 57 35.74 -7.75 -6.02
N GLY A 58 34.47 -8.14 -5.95
CA GLY A 58 33.95 -9.38 -6.52
C GLY A 58 33.83 -9.39 -8.05
N LEU A 59 34.01 -8.23 -8.70
CA LEU A 59 34.03 -8.06 -10.15
C LEU A 59 35.43 -7.64 -10.63
N PHE A 60 36.48 -8.06 -9.92
CA PHE A 60 37.87 -7.71 -10.25
C PHE A 60 38.12 -6.19 -10.39
N ARG A 61 37.47 -5.39 -9.53
CA ARG A 61 37.48 -3.91 -9.58
C ARG A 61 36.75 -3.30 -10.79
N SER A 62 36.00 -4.08 -11.56
CA SER A 62 35.02 -3.55 -12.50
C SER A 62 33.76 -3.04 -11.77
N THR A 63 33.00 -2.19 -12.43
CA THR A 63 31.69 -1.73 -11.97
C THR A 63 30.60 -2.69 -12.45
N PRO A 64 29.50 -2.89 -11.69
CA PRO A 64 28.37 -3.68 -12.16
C PRO A 64 27.82 -3.21 -13.51
N PHE A 65 27.82 -1.89 -13.77
CA PHE A 65 27.40 -1.32 -15.04
C PHE A 65 28.30 -1.74 -16.20
N ALA A 66 29.63 -1.60 -16.06
CA ALA A 66 30.58 -1.99 -17.10
C ALA A 66 30.54 -3.51 -17.37
N ALA A 67 30.46 -4.32 -16.32
CA ALA A 67 30.30 -5.76 -16.44
C ALA A 67 29.00 -6.13 -17.18
N TRP A 68 27.89 -5.45 -16.86
CA TRP A 68 26.61 -5.65 -17.55
C TRP A 68 26.72 -5.29 -19.03
N GLN A 69 27.27 -4.13 -19.38
CA GLN A 69 27.42 -3.71 -20.79
C GLN A 69 28.26 -4.72 -21.59
N SER A 70 29.41 -5.14 -21.07
CA SER A 70 30.25 -6.13 -21.74
C SER A 70 29.54 -7.47 -21.97
N LEU A 71 28.72 -7.93 -21.02
CA LEU A 71 27.95 -9.17 -21.17
C LEU A 71 26.81 -9.02 -22.18
N VAL A 72 26.14 -7.86 -22.22
CA VAL A 72 25.08 -7.56 -23.18
C VAL A 72 25.61 -7.51 -24.61
N GLU A 73 26.81 -6.96 -24.81
CA GLU A 73 27.50 -6.96 -26.11
C GLU A 73 27.83 -8.37 -26.60
N GLN A 74 28.28 -9.25 -25.69
CA GLN A 74 28.55 -10.65 -26.02
C GLN A 74 27.28 -11.45 -26.29
N ARG A 75 26.21 -11.16 -25.55
CA ARG A 75 24.93 -11.84 -25.66
C ARG A 75 23.78 -10.93 -25.25
N ALA A 76 22.95 -10.57 -26.22
CA ALA A 76 21.75 -9.80 -25.97
C ALA A 76 20.88 -10.46 -24.86
N PRO A 77 20.42 -9.68 -23.86
CA PRO A 77 19.60 -10.22 -22.79
C PRO A 77 18.27 -10.70 -23.35
N ARG A 78 17.70 -11.74 -22.74
CA ARG A 78 16.33 -12.15 -23.05
C ARG A 78 15.39 -11.03 -22.64
N GLN A 79 14.79 -10.37 -23.62
CA GLN A 79 13.73 -9.41 -23.40
C GLN A 79 12.40 -10.13 -23.24
N LEU A 80 11.52 -9.58 -22.40
CA LEU A 80 10.13 -9.97 -22.40
C LEU A 80 9.51 -9.51 -23.71
N ALA A 81 8.78 -10.39 -24.40
CA ALA A 81 8.05 -9.96 -25.59
C ALA A 81 7.03 -8.86 -25.19
N PRO A 82 6.87 -7.81 -26.02
CA PRO A 82 5.94 -6.74 -25.72
C PRO A 82 4.51 -7.27 -25.73
N GLY A 83 3.68 -6.77 -24.80
CA GLY A 83 2.26 -7.12 -24.76
C GLY A 83 1.72 -7.30 -23.34
N HIS A 84 0.41 -7.10 -23.20
CA HIS A 84 -0.27 -7.24 -21.90
C HIS A 84 -0.15 -8.65 -21.32
N ASP A 85 -0.31 -9.68 -22.16
CA ASP A 85 -0.34 -11.08 -21.71
C ASP A 85 1.02 -11.54 -21.17
N GLU A 86 2.11 -11.17 -21.83
CA GLU A 86 3.47 -11.50 -21.38
C GLU A 86 3.83 -10.75 -20.10
N ALA A 87 3.45 -9.48 -19.99
CA ALA A 87 3.58 -8.71 -18.75
C ALA A 87 2.79 -9.36 -17.60
N MET A 88 1.57 -9.84 -17.88
CA MET A 88 0.74 -10.53 -16.89
C MET A 88 1.36 -11.86 -16.46
N LYS A 89 1.86 -12.68 -17.39
CA LYS A 89 2.58 -13.94 -17.07
C LYS A 89 3.79 -13.67 -16.19
N LEU A 90 4.56 -12.63 -16.49
CA LEU A 90 5.69 -12.21 -15.66
C LEU A 90 5.23 -11.86 -14.25
N LEU A 91 4.21 -11.01 -14.11
CA LEU A 91 3.67 -10.60 -12.82
C LEU A 91 3.20 -11.80 -11.98
N ILE A 92 2.45 -12.72 -12.58
CA ILE A 92 1.96 -13.96 -11.93
C ILE A 92 3.13 -14.77 -11.35
N ASN A 93 4.27 -14.80 -12.04
CA ASN A 93 5.45 -15.54 -11.57
C ASN A 93 6.10 -14.95 -10.30
N PHE A 94 5.89 -13.66 -10.02
CA PHE A 94 6.35 -12.99 -8.80
C PHE A 94 5.33 -13.05 -7.65
N MET A 95 4.07 -13.40 -7.93
CA MET A 95 3.06 -13.55 -6.88
C MET A 95 3.37 -14.72 -5.94
N PRO A 96 2.98 -14.67 -4.66
CA PRO A 96 3.10 -15.82 -3.76
C PRO A 96 2.47 -17.10 -4.31
N LEU A 97 3.12 -18.23 -4.06
CA LEU A 97 2.72 -19.55 -4.53
C LEU A 97 2.10 -20.39 -3.41
N ALA A 98 0.99 -21.05 -3.71
CA ALA A 98 0.40 -22.11 -2.91
C ALA A 98 0.10 -23.34 -3.78
N HIS A 99 -0.07 -24.50 -3.16
CA HIS A 99 -0.50 -25.72 -3.83
C HIS A 99 -1.84 -26.17 -3.26
N ARG A 100 -2.83 -26.42 -4.11
CA ARG A 100 -4.17 -26.85 -3.69
C ARG A 100 -4.65 -27.99 -4.58
N SER A 101 -5.61 -28.75 -4.07
CA SER A 101 -6.35 -29.73 -4.84
C SER A 101 -7.70 -29.15 -5.20
N ILE A 102 -8.21 -29.50 -6.38
CA ILE A 102 -9.54 -29.10 -6.81
C ILE A 102 -10.56 -30.07 -6.20
N GLN A 103 -11.56 -29.50 -5.56
CA GLN A 103 -12.67 -30.20 -4.92
C GLN A 103 -13.90 -30.21 -5.83
N ALA A 104 -14.97 -30.89 -5.41
CA ALA A 104 -16.20 -30.98 -6.18
C ALA A 104 -16.86 -29.60 -6.42
N ASP A 105 -16.72 -28.69 -5.45
CA ASP A 105 -17.30 -27.35 -5.42
C ASP A 105 -16.33 -26.24 -5.85
N GLY A 106 -15.14 -26.60 -6.36
CA GLY A 106 -14.14 -25.67 -6.87
C GLY A 106 -12.80 -25.78 -6.14
N LEU A 107 -12.11 -24.65 -6.01
CA LEU A 107 -10.82 -24.58 -5.32
C LEU A 107 -10.95 -23.71 -4.08
N THR A 108 -10.59 -24.25 -2.92
CA THR A 108 -10.65 -23.52 -1.65
C THR A 108 -9.25 -23.11 -1.19
N ILE A 109 -9.04 -21.81 -0.96
CA ILE A 109 -7.84 -21.25 -0.36
C ILE A 109 -8.23 -20.10 0.58
N PHE A 110 -7.59 -20.04 1.76
CA PHE A 110 -7.88 -19.00 2.77
C PHE A 110 -9.35 -18.95 3.23
N TYR A 111 -10.03 -20.11 3.28
CA TYR A 111 -11.48 -20.23 3.56
C TYR A 111 -12.38 -19.55 2.53
N ILE A 112 -11.84 -19.21 1.36
CA ILE A 112 -12.56 -18.60 0.24
C ILE A 112 -12.61 -19.61 -0.89
N ARG A 113 -13.78 -19.71 -1.53
CA ARG A 113 -14.02 -20.65 -2.62
C ARG A 113 -13.90 -19.93 -3.95
N TYR A 114 -13.19 -20.56 -4.88
CA TYR A 114 -12.96 -20.06 -6.22
C TYR A 114 -13.47 -21.03 -7.26
N TRP A 115 -13.96 -20.48 -8.38
CA TRP A 115 -14.51 -21.27 -9.46
C TRP A 115 -13.99 -20.81 -10.83
N ASN A 116 -13.73 -21.79 -11.69
CA ASN A 116 -13.51 -21.64 -13.11
C ASN A 116 -13.98 -22.94 -13.80
N PRO A 117 -14.68 -22.89 -14.96
CA PRO A 117 -15.13 -24.08 -15.67
C PRO A 117 -14.06 -25.15 -15.93
N VAL A 118 -12.79 -24.75 -16.13
CA VAL A 118 -11.69 -25.70 -16.37
C VAL A 118 -11.42 -26.62 -15.18
N PHE A 119 -11.86 -26.23 -13.98
CA PHE A 119 -11.69 -27.05 -12.78
C PHE A 119 -12.44 -28.38 -12.88
N VAL A 120 -13.51 -28.48 -13.68
CA VAL A 120 -14.22 -29.75 -13.90
C VAL A 120 -13.27 -30.79 -14.51
N VAL A 121 -12.54 -30.40 -15.56
CA VAL A 121 -11.58 -31.27 -16.26
C VAL A 121 -10.38 -31.60 -15.36
N TRP A 122 -9.82 -30.59 -14.69
CA TRP A 122 -8.66 -30.80 -13.81
C TRP A 122 -8.99 -31.64 -12.56
N ARG A 123 -10.24 -31.62 -12.10
CA ARG A 123 -10.73 -32.46 -11.00
C ARG A 123 -10.72 -33.94 -11.36
N GLU A 124 -11.14 -34.30 -12.57
CA GLU A 124 -11.15 -35.70 -13.04
C GLU A 124 -9.74 -36.30 -13.05
N GLN A 125 -8.74 -35.48 -13.36
CA GLN A 125 -7.34 -35.86 -13.36
C GLN A 125 -6.73 -35.92 -11.94
N ARG A 126 -7.49 -35.55 -10.89
CA ARG A 126 -7.07 -35.51 -9.46
C ARG A 126 -5.73 -34.79 -9.23
N GLN A 127 -5.42 -33.79 -10.03
CA GLN A 127 -4.13 -33.11 -9.98
C GLN A 127 -4.06 -32.09 -8.85
N ARG A 128 -2.89 -32.01 -8.20
CA ARG A 128 -2.55 -30.86 -7.34
C ARG A 128 -2.13 -29.71 -8.25
N VAL A 129 -2.80 -28.57 -8.11
CA VAL A 129 -2.57 -27.38 -8.92
C VAL A 129 -1.76 -26.33 -8.16
N ARG A 130 -1.00 -25.55 -8.91
CA ARG A 130 -0.28 -24.35 -8.43
C ARG A 130 -1.24 -23.17 -8.44
N VAL A 131 -1.25 -22.42 -7.35
CA VAL A 131 -2.11 -21.25 -7.16
C VAL A 131 -1.23 -20.05 -6.85
N ARG A 132 -1.31 -19.03 -7.68
CA ARG A 132 -0.71 -17.71 -7.49
C ARG A 132 -1.81 -16.73 -7.11
N TYR A 133 -1.54 -15.83 -6.18
CA TYR A 133 -2.53 -14.88 -5.67
C TYR A 133 -1.87 -13.55 -5.32
N HIS A 134 -2.62 -12.46 -5.44
CA HIS A 134 -2.14 -11.13 -5.04
C HIS A 134 -2.48 -10.87 -3.56
N PRO A 135 -1.51 -10.58 -2.67
CA PRO A 135 -1.80 -10.34 -1.26
C PRO A 135 -2.75 -9.17 -0.99
N GLU A 136 -2.71 -8.12 -1.81
CA GLU A 136 -3.60 -6.96 -1.69
C GLU A 136 -4.96 -7.17 -2.39
N ASP A 137 -5.12 -8.23 -3.18
CA ASP A 137 -6.38 -8.49 -3.87
C ASP A 137 -6.62 -9.99 -4.03
N LEU A 138 -7.42 -10.55 -3.14
CA LEU A 138 -7.82 -11.96 -3.19
C LEU A 138 -9.02 -12.21 -4.11
N SER A 139 -9.58 -11.20 -4.81
CA SER A 139 -10.74 -11.40 -5.68
C SER A 139 -10.47 -12.35 -6.84
N ARG A 140 -9.20 -12.46 -7.22
CA ARG A 140 -8.72 -13.28 -8.32
C ARG A 140 -7.54 -14.12 -7.86
N ILE A 141 -7.52 -15.35 -8.33
CA ILE A 141 -6.35 -16.22 -8.23
C ILE A 141 -5.99 -16.72 -9.63
N PHE A 142 -4.74 -17.10 -9.78
CA PHE A 142 -4.21 -17.68 -11.01
C PHE A 142 -3.82 -19.12 -10.75
N VAL A 143 -4.45 -20.05 -11.44
CA VAL A 143 -4.32 -21.49 -11.18
C VAL A 143 -3.69 -22.18 -12.37
N SER A 144 -2.77 -23.09 -12.13
CA SER A 144 -2.08 -23.83 -13.19
C SER A 144 -1.88 -25.29 -12.80
N ALA A 145 -2.29 -26.19 -13.69
CA ALA A 145 -2.09 -27.63 -13.55
C ALA A 145 -0.70 -28.08 -14.04
N ASP A 146 -0.20 -27.47 -15.12
CA ASP A 146 1.10 -27.77 -15.75
C ASP A 146 2.25 -26.90 -15.20
N GLY A 147 1.93 -25.89 -14.39
CA GLY A 147 2.86 -24.91 -13.84
C GLY A 147 3.37 -23.87 -14.84
N ARG A 148 2.86 -23.85 -16.07
CA ARG A 148 3.25 -22.94 -17.15
C ARG A 148 2.10 -22.01 -17.53
N ASN A 149 0.92 -22.59 -17.78
CA ASN A 149 -0.26 -21.86 -18.21
C ASN A 149 -1.17 -21.62 -17.01
N TYR A 150 -1.39 -20.35 -16.70
CA TYR A 150 -2.24 -19.94 -15.61
C TYR A 150 -3.60 -19.49 -16.14
N VAL A 151 -4.67 -20.03 -15.57
CA VAL A 151 -6.04 -19.56 -15.78
C VAL A 151 -6.44 -18.67 -14.61
N GLN A 152 -7.19 -17.60 -14.88
CA GLN A 152 -7.77 -16.79 -13.83
C GLN A 152 -9.03 -17.48 -13.27
N ALA A 153 -9.13 -17.58 -11.95
CA ALA A 153 -10.36 -17.96 -11.25
C ALA A 153 -10.79 -16.86 -10.30
N ASN A 154 -12.09 -16.57 -10.29
CA ASN A 154 -12.71 -15.58 -9.41
C ASN A 154 -13.36 -16.28 -8.22
N TYR A 155 -13.89 -15.50 -7.27
CA TYR A 155 -14.76 -16.04 -6.24
C TYR A 155 -15.90 -16.88 -6.85
N ALA A 156 -16.21 -18.00 -6.20
CA ALA A 156 -17.37 -18.80 -6.57
C ALA A 156 -18.67 -18.02 -6.33
N ASP A 157 -18.71 -17.16 -5.31
CA ASP A 157 -19.78 -16.19 -5.10
C ASP A 157 -19.34 -14.80 -5.56
N LEU A 158 -19.82 -14.38 -6.74
CA LEU A 158 -19.46 -13.10 -7.37
C LEU A 158 -19.94 -11.87 -6.60
N ARG A 159 -20.84 -12.03 -5.62
CA ARG A 159 -21.34 -10.91 -4.80
C ARG A 159 -20.33 -10.48 -3.74
N ARG A 160 -19.28 -11.27 -3.52
CA ARG A 160 -18.27 -10.99 -2.48
C ARG A 160 -17.39 -9.81 -2.89
N PRO A 161 -17.15 -8.85 -1.97
CA PRO A 161 -16.27 -7.73 -2.26
C PRO A 161 -14.81 -8.19 -2.31
N ARG A 162 -13.96 -7.44 -3.00
CA ARG A 162 -12.50 -7.65 -2.92
C ARG A 162 -11.99 -7.46 -1.49
N ILE A 163 -11.11 -8.35 -1.06
CA ILE A 163 -10.45 -8.30 0.25
C ILE A 163 -8.95 -8.57 0.11
N THR A 164 -8.17 -8.03 1.04
CA THR A 164 -6.74 -8.31 1.15
C THR A 164 -6.50 -9.60 1.97
N LEU A 165 -5.33 -10.21 1.80
CA LEU A 165 -4.87 -11.30 2.65
C LEU A 165 -4.71 -10.87 4.11
N TRP A 166 -4.40 -9.60 4.36
CA TRP A 166 -4.31 -9.07 5.71
C TRP A 166 -5.69 -9.07 6.39
N GLU A 167 -6.72 -8.55 5.72
CA GLU A 167 -8.10 -8.53 6.23
C GLU A 167 -8.60 -9.96 6.48
N GLN A 168 -8.36 -10.85 5.53
CA GLN A 168 -8.69 -12.27 5.65
C GLN A 168 -8.06 -12.89 6.90
N ARG A 169 -6.76 -12.68 7.10
CA ARG A 169 -6.03 -13.23 8.27
C ARG A 169 -6.50 -12.59 9.58
N ALA A 170 -6.77 -11.29 9.58
CA ALA A 170 -7.30 -10.58 10.74
C ALA A 170 -8.67 -11.12 11.16
N ALA A 171 -9.57 -11.31 10.18
CA ALA A 171 -10.89 -11.90 10.41
C ALA A 171 -10.79 -13.34 10.95
N VAL A 172 -9.94 -14.19 10.36
CA VAL A 172 -9.75 -15.56 10.87
C VAL A 172 -9.18 -15.57 12.29
N ARG A 173 -8.23 -14.68 12.62
CA ARG A 173 -7.72 -14.55 13.99
C ARG A 173 -8.84 -14.16 14.96
N ALA A 174 -9.68 -13.18 14.61
CA ALA A 174 -10.80 -12.75 15.44
C ALA A 174 -11.83 -13.88 15.65
N LEU A 175 -12.19 -14.61 14.59
CA LEU A 175 -13.14 -15.73 14.67
C LEU A 175 -12.61 -16.89 15.54
N ARG A 176 -11.31 -17.16 15.48
CA ARG A 176 -10.66 -18.16 16.36
C ARG A 176 -10.65 -17.71 17.81
N ALA A 177 -10.36 -16.44 18.08
CA ALA A 177 -10.42 -15.87 19.42
C ALA A 177 -11.86 -15.91 20.00
N ALA A 178 -12.86 -15.77 19.15
CA ALA A 178 -14.27 -15.93 19.50
C ALA A 178 -14.75 -17.39 19.59
N HIS A 179 -13.85 -18.37 19.51
CA HIS A 179 -14.15 -19.81 19.64
C HIS A 179 -15.22 -20.32 18.67
N VAL A 180 -15.29 -19.76 17.46
CA VAL A 180 -16.22 -20.24 16.42
C VAL A 180 -15.80 -21.67 15.99
N PRO A 181 -16.66 -22.69 16.16
CA PRO A 181 -16.26 -24.10 16.00
C PRO A 181 -15.92 -24.46 14.55
N ARG A 182 -16.60 -23.85 13.57
CA ARG A 182 -16.30 -24.04 12.14
C ARG A 182 -16.30 -22.71 11.40
N VAL A 183 -15.09 -22.23 11.07
CA VAL A 183 -14.91 -21.04 10.23
C VAL A 183 -15.33 -21.37 8.79
N SER A 184 -16.28 -20.60 8.26
CA SER A 184 -16.78 -20.71 6.89
C SER A 184 -16.42 -19.43 6.13
N GLU A 185 -16.52 -19.48 4.79
CA GLU A 185 -16.35 -18.31 3.93
C GLU A 185 -17.25 -17.14 4.35
N GLU A 186 -18.52 -17.44 4.65
CA GLU A 186 -19.50 -16.46 5.12
C GLU A 186 -19.07 -15.81 6.44
N HIS A 187 -18.53 -16.57 7.39
CA HIS A 187 -17.99 -16.01 8.64
C HIS A 187 -16.84 -15.03 8.37
N VAL A 188 -15.95 -15.35 7.43
CA VAL A 188 -14.80 -14.49 7.09
C VAL A 188 -15.28 -13.18 6.49
N PHE A 189 -16.12 -13.22 5.45
CA PHE A 189 -16.59 -12.00 4.79
C PHE A 189 -17.45 -11.13 5.69
N ARG A 190 -18.29 -11.73 6.54
CA ARG A 190 -19.08 -11.00 7.53
C ARG A 190 -18.20 -10.26 8.53
N ALA A 191 -17.19 -10.94 9.09
CA ALA A 191 -16.26 -10.33 10.04
C ALA A 191 -15.49 -9.15 9.42
N ILE A 192 -15.03 -9.29 8.16
CA ILE A 192 -14.39 -8.19 7.42
C ILE A 192 -15.37 -7.04 7.20
N GLY A 193 -16.60 -7.34 6.80
CA GLY A 193 -17.66 -6.34 6.61
C GLY A 193 -17.91 -5.53 7.88
N SER A 194 -18.04 -6.19 9.04
CA SER A 194 -18.20 -5.52 10.33
C SER A 194 -16.99 -4.66 10.70
N GLN A 195 -15.76 -5.13 10.47
CA GLN A 195 -14.55 -4.34 10.72
C GLN A 195 -14.51 -3.08 9.85
N ARG A 196 -14.82 -3.20 8.55
CA ARG A 196 -14.88 -2.05 7.64
C ARG A 196 -15.95 -1.03 8.06
N GLN A 197 -17.11 -1.49 8.49
CA GLN A 197 -18.18 -0.61 8.98
C GLN A 197 -17.75 0.21 10.20
N ILE A 198 -17.04 -0.40 11.15
CA ILE A 198 -16.52 0.30 12.33
C ILE A 198 -15.53 1.41 11.92
N VAL A 199 -14.59 1.08 11.03
CA VAL A 199 -13.61 2.07 10.51
C VAL A 199 -14.33 3.20 9.79
N GLU A 200 -15.28 2.90 8.93
CA GLU A 200 -16.04 3.91 8.17
C GLU A 200 -16.87 4.82 9.09
N GLN A 201 -17.49 4.27 10.14
CA GLN A 201 -18.22 5.05 11.15
C GLN A 201 -17.28 5.95 11.96
N ALA A 202 -16.11 5.44 12.35
CA ALA A 202 -15.09 6.20 13.07
C ALA A 202 -14.55 7.35 12.21
N GLU A 203 -14.25 7.11 10.93
CA GLU A 203 -13.82 8.14 10.00
C GLU A 203 -14.89 9.22 9.80
N ARG A 204 -16.15 8.83 9.57
CA ARG A 204 -17.27 9.77 9.42
C ARG A 204 -17.42 10.66 10.66
N SER A 205 -17.32 10.05 11.84
CA SER A 205 -17.41 10.77 13.12
C SER A 205 -16.24 11.75 13.30
N ALA A 206 -15.01 11.31 13.00
CA ALA A 206 -13.82 12.15 13.08
C ALA A 206 -13.86 13.32 12.08
N ARG A 207 -14.31 13.08 10.84
CA ARG A 207 -14.51 14.13 9.83
C ARG A 207 -15.56 15.15 10.28
N ARG A 208 -16.68 14.69 10.86
CA ARG A 208 -17.72 15.57 11.41
C ARG A 208 -17.20 16.41 12.58
N ALA A 209 -16.44 15.82 13.50
CA ALA A 209 -15.82 16.55 14.61
C ALA A 209 -14.80 17.60 14.12
N ARG A 210 -13.97 17.26 13.12
CA ARG A 210 -13.03 18.21 12.51
C ARG A 210 -13.73 19.35 11.76
N ARG A 211 -14.88 19.08 11.15
CA ARG A 211 -15.70 20.12 10.50
C ARG A 211 -16.33 21.05 11.54
N ASN A 212 -16.91 20.51 12.61
CA ASN A 212 -17.54 21.29 13.67
C ASN A 212 -16.52 22.15 14.45
N SER A 213 -15.30 21.66 14.68
CA SER A 213 -14.22 22.44 15.31
C SER A 213 -13.63 23.54 14.42
N LYS A 214 -13.90 23.50 13.11
CA LYS A 214 -13.51 24.55 12.15
C LYS A 214 -14.64 25.53 11.84
N ALA A 215 -15.85 25.34 12.37
CA ALA A 215 -16.92 26.32 12.24
C ALA A 215 -16.56 27.57 13.07
N PRO A 216 -16.62 28.79 12.51
CA PRO A 216 -16.42 30.00 13.28
C PRO A 216 -17.42 30.05 14.44
N PRO A 217 -17.05 30.56 15.63
CA PRO A 217 -18.05 30.83 16.66
C PRO A 217 -19.13 31.71 16.05
N ALA A 218 -20.40 31.31 16.23
CA ALA A 218 -21.53 32.12 15.80
C ALA A 218 -21.32 33.54 16.34
N ALA A 219 -21.20 34.51 15.44
CA ALA A 219 -21.06 35.91 15.81
C ALA A 219 -22.24 36.25 16.73
N PRO A 220 -22.01 36.83 17.92
CA PRO A 220 -23.10 37.21 18.80
C PRO A 220 -24.01 38.15 18.01
N SER A 221 -25.30 37.82 17.98
CA SER A 221 -26.34 38.67 17.42
C SER A 221 -26.17 40.05 18.03
N THR A 222 -25.66 40.99 17.23
CA THR A 222 -25.54 42.38 17.66
C THR A 222 -26.96 42.90 17.74
N GLU A 223 -27.53 42.89 18.94
CA GLU A 223 -28.70 43.69 19.26
C GLU A 223 -28.39 45.11 18.81
N LEU A 224 -29.22 45.62 17.91
CA LEU A 224 -29.15 46.97 17.40
C LEU A 224 -29.41 47.90 18.59
N GLN A 225 -28.36 48.30 19.30
CA GLN A 225 -28.45 49.38 20.26
C GLN A 225 -28.65 50.67 19.47
N THR A 226 -29.88 51.18 19.51
CA THR A 226 -30.23 52.54 19.15
C THR A 226 -29.29 53.50 19.87
N ARG A 227 -28.28 54.01 19.16
CA ARG A 227 -27.43 55.08 19.67
C ARG A 227 -28.23 56.37 19.68
N ASP A 228 -28.49 56.79 20.90
CA ASP A 228 -28.88 58.12 21.31
C ASP A 228 -28.09 59.20 20.57
N SER A 229 -28.80 60.26 20.21
CA SER A 229 -28.35 61.41 19.42
C SER A 229 -27.29 62.22 20.17
N GLY A 230 -26.02 62.00 19.83
CA GLY A 230 -24.89 62.88 20.17
C GLY A 230 -24.30 63.48 18.88
N GLN A 231 -24.17 64.81 18.85
CA GLN A 231 -23.76 65.63 17.70
C GLN A 231 -22.53 65.11 16.93
N PRO A 232 -22.46 65.29 15.59
CA PRO A 232 -21.30 64.90 14.82
C PRO A 232 -20.11 65.81 15.14
N THR A 233 -19.05 65.26 15.75
CA THR A 233 -17.74 65.89 15.78
C THR A 233 -17.19 66.00 14.36
N GLU A 234 -16.88 67.23 13.97
CA GLU A 234 -16.32 67.63 12.68
C GLU A 234 -15.02 66.86 12.38
N VAL A 235 -14.98 66.18 11.23
CA VAL A 235 -13.82 65.41 10.78
C VAL A 235 -12.80 66.37 10.18
N ASP A 236 -11.63 66.46 10.78
CA ASP A 236 -10.52 67.31 10.32
C ASP A 236 -9.83 66.69 9.09
N TYR A 237 -10.14 67.21 7.91
CA TYR A 237 -9.60 66.79 6.60
C TYR A 237 -8.17 67.29 6.32
N SER A 238 -7.55 68.03 7.24
CA SER A 238 -6.17 68.53 7.05
C SER A 238 -5.09 67.46 7.27
N LYS A 239 -5.48 66.27 7.74
CA LYS A 239 -4.55 65.15 7.99
C LYS A 239 -4.62 64.14 6.86
N PRO A 240 -3.48 63.80 6.22
CA PRO A 240 -3.47 62.78 5.18
C PRO A 240 -3.85 61.41 5.77
N VAL A 241 -4.72 60.70 5.06
CA VAL A 241 -5.18 59.34 5.41
C VAL A 241 -3.99 58.40 5.45
N THR A 242 -3.75 57.76 6.59
CA THR A 242 -2.75 56.70 6.73
C THR A 242 -3.21 55.44 5.99
N PRO A 243 -2.52 54.99 4.93
CA PRO A 243 -2.89 53.77 4.21
C PRO A 243 -2.54 52.54 5.06
N TYR A 244 -3.44 51.56 5.10
CA TYR A 244 -3.17 50.26 5.71
C TYR A 244 -2.16 49.46 4.86
N ALA A 245 -1.09 48.98 5.49
CA ALA A 245 -0.10 48.13 4.85
C ALA A 245 -0.67 46.71 4.65
N VAL A 246 -0.87 46.31 3.39
CA VAL A 246 -1.23 44.94 3.02
C VAL A 246 0.00 44.25 2.42
N GLU A 247 0.29 43.06 2.95
CA GLU A 247 1.49 42.24 2.74
C GLU A 247 1.73 41.85 1.27
N ILE A 248 2.97 42.04 0.80
CA ILE A 248 3.46 41.50 -0.47
C ILE A 248 4.16 40.17 -0.17
N TRP A 249 3.64 39.08 -0.71
CA TRP A 249 4.26 37.75 -0.67
C TRP A 249 5.24 37.59 -1.84
N LYS A 250 6.42 37.02 -1.58
CA LYS A 250 7.34 36.45 -2.57
C LYS A 250 7.51 34.95 -2.30
#